data_AF-A0A4Q3SM28-F1
#
_entry.id   AF-A0A4Q3SM28-F1
#
_cell.length_a   1.000
_cell.length_b   1.000
_cell.length_c   1.000
_cell.angle_alpha   90.00
_cell.angle_beta   90.00
_cell.angle_gamma   90.00
#
_symmetry.space_group_name_H-M   'P 1'
#
loop_
_entity.id
_entity.type
_entity.pdbx_description
1 polymer ?
#
loop_
_entity_poly.entity_id
_entity_poly.type
_entity_poly.pdbx_seq_one_letter_code
_entity_poly.pdbx_strand_id
1 'polypeptide(L)'
;MTEAKTHVDPPWLEALIVLSLSVAALTTTWSTYQAALWDGEQAANYSRANGLRIEASKASARADILEAVDLAIFSGWLDAKAAGQTKLEDFYYARFRPEFRTAFKAWDDLHPLTNPDAPQGPFVMKEYKLPERVKADTLAAKAEAVFEQGQRDNDIGDIYVQATVILASALFFGGICQTFKKPRVRMSLALLSVGACIFGVIRTLTLPAIPPQVMWGFFG
;
A
#
# COMPACT_ATOMS: atom_id res chain seq x y z
N MET A 1 -63.76 30.67 -17.85
CA MET A 1 -62.30 30.87 -18.05
C MET A 1 -61.65 30.73 -16.70
N THR A 2 -61.07 29.56 -16.43
CA THR A 2 -60.40 29.25 -15.16
C THR A 2 -58.99 29.83 -15.23
N GLU A 3 -58.68 30.81 -14.38
CA GLU A 3 -57.33 31.38 -14.28
C GLU A 3 -56.30 30.27 -14.08
N ALA A 4 -55.35 30.18 -15.00
CA ALA A 4 -54.18 29.36 -14.83
C ALA A 4 -53.34 30.00 -13.71
N LYS A 5 -53.42 29.45 -12.49
CA LYS A 5 -52.48 29.76 -11.42
C LYS A 5 -51.08 29.49 -11.94
N THR A 6 -50.34 30.54 -12.28
CA THR A 6 -48.91 30.50 -12.49
C THR A 6 -48.30 30.10 -11.15
N HIS A 7 -47.87 28.83 -11.06
CA HIS A 7 -47.24 28.30 -9.87
C HIS A 7 -45.84 28.91 -9.75
N VAL A 8 -45.73 30.07 -9.10
CA VAL A 8 -44.46 30.68 -8.72
C VAL A 8 -43.92 29.88 -7.53
N ASP A 9 -42.74 29.31 -7.67
CA ASP A 9 -42.13 28.55 -6.58
C ASP A 9 -41.76 29.47 -5.42
N PRO A 10 -41.71 28.95 -4.18
CA PRO A 10 -41.31 29.77 -3.04
C PRO A 10 -39.87 30.28 -3.24
N PRO A 11 -39.58 31.57 -3.00
CA PRO A 11 -38.26 32.16 -3.25
C PRO A 11 -37.13 31.49 -2.44
N TRP A 12 -37.45 30.87 -1.31
CA TRP A 12 -36.50 30.11 -0.50
C TRP A 12 -36.03 28.80 -1.17
N LEU A 13 -36.87 28.17 -2.01
CA LEU A 13 -36.52 26.92 -2.68
C LEU A 13 -35.47 27.17 -3.77
N GLU A 14 -35.60 28.26 -4.51
CA GLU A 14 -34.63 28.66 -5.53
C GLU A 14 -33.28 29.01 -4.90
N ALA A 15 -33.29 29.74 -3.79
CA ALA A 15 -32.09 30.03 -3.02
C ALA A 15 -31.37 28.75 -2.54
N LEU A 16 -32.12 27.76 -2.04
CA LEU A 16 -31.54 26.48 -1.61
C LEU A 16 -30.92 25.69 -2.75
N ILE A 17 -31.57 25.66 -3.92
CA ILE A 17 -31.04 24.95 -5.10
C ILE A 17 -29.74 25.62 -5.56
N VAL A 18 -29.72 26.94 -5.70
CA VAL A 18 -28.52 27.68 -6.11
C VAL A 18 -27.39 27.46 -5.11
N LEU A 19 -27.66 27.60 -3.81
CA LEU A 19 -26.68 27.37 -2.76
C LEU A 19 -26.13 25.93 -2.80
N SER A 20 -27.00 24.93 -2.92
CA SER A 20 -26.63 23.52 -3.03
C SER A 20 -25.72 23.27 -4.23
N LEU A 21 -26.04 23.83 -5.39
CA LEU A 21 -25.23 23.70 -6.60
C LEU A 21 -23.85 24.37 -6.45
N SER A 22 -23.80 25.58 -5.90
CA SER A 22 -22.54 26.29 -5.67
C SER A 22 -21.63 25.53 -4.69
N VAL A 23 -22.18 25.06 -3.58
CA VAL A 23 -21.45 24.25 -2.60
C VAL A 23 -20.99 22.95 -3.24
N ALA A 24 -21.88 22.24 -3.94
CA ALA A 24 -21.53 20.98 -4.58
C ALA A 24 -20.38 21.14 -5.59
N ALA A 25 -20.39 22.21 -6.40
CA ALA A 25 -19.32 22.49 -7.36
C ALA A 25 -17.97 22.72 -6.67
N LEU A 26 -17.92 23.58 -5.64
CA LEU A 26 -16.68 23.85 -4.89
C LEU A 26 -16.14 22.60 -4.19
N THR A 27 -17.02 21.82 -3.55
CA THR A 27 -16.63 20.58 -2.88
C THR A 27 -16.20 19.51 -3.88
N THR A 28 -16.77 19.49 -5.09
CA THR A 28 -16.33 18.59 -6.17
C THR A 28 -14.91 18.92 -6.58
N THR A 29 -14.60 20.20 -6.83
CA THR A 29 -13.24 20.64 -7.16
C THR A 29 -12.25 20.29 -6.05
N TRP A 30 -12.62 20.54 -4.79
CA TRP A 30 -11.78 20.17 -3.64
C TRP A 30 -11.54 18.66 -3.54
N SER A 31 -12.59 17.85 -3.71
CA SER A 31 -12.50 16.39 -3.62
C SER A 31 -11.62 15.82 -4.73
N THR A 32 -11.77 16.30 -5.97
CA THR A 32 -10.90 15.90 -7.08
C THR A 32 -9.44 16.29 -6.85
N TYR A 33 -9.18 17.48 -6.31
CA TYR A 33 -7.82 17.91 -5.96
C TYR A 33 -7.19 17.01 -4.90
N GLN A 34 -7.92 16.71 -3.81
CA GLN A 34 -7.44 15.83 -2.75
C GLN A 34 -7.23 14.40 -3.24
N ALA A 35 -8.12 13.86 -4.08
CA ALA A 35 -7.94 12.55 -4.69
C ALA A 35 -6.61 12.45 -5.46
N ALA A 36 -6.27 13.47 -6.25
CA ALA A 36 -5.01 13.52 -6.99
C ALA A 36 -3.76 13.61 -6.08
N LEU A 37 -3.85 14.29 -4.94
CA LEU A 37 -2.75 14.33 -3.97
C LEU A 37 -2.52 12.96 -3.32
N TRP A 38 -3.59 12.29 -2.91
CA TRP A 38 -3.53 10.95 -2.31
C TRP A 38 -3.04 9.89 -3.32
N ASP A 39 -3.44 9.98 -4.59
CA ASP A 39 -2.91 9.15 -5.68
C ASP A 39 -1.38 9.35 -5.85
N GLY A 40 -0.90 10.59 -5.69
CA GLY A 40 0.53 10.91 -5.69
C GLY A 40 1.31 10.25 -4.53
N GLU A 41 0.79 10.35 -3.30
CA GLU A 41 1.40 9.71 -2.11
C GLU A 41 1.40 8.19 -2.22
N GLN A 42 0.27 7.60 -2.64
CA GLN A 42 0.16 6.18 -2.95
C GLN A 42 1.21 5.74 -3.97
N ALA A 43 1.32 6.45 -5.11
CA ALA A 43 2.26 6.11 -6.17
C ALA A 43 3.72 6.18 -5.67
N ALA A 44 4.04 7.19 -4.85
CA ALA A 44 5.35 7.34 -4.22
C ALA A 44 5.65 6.16 -3.27
N ASN A 45 4.69 5.79 -2.42
CA ASN A 45 4.82 4.66 -1.51
C ASN A 45 4.94 3.32 -2.24
N TYR A 46 4.15 3.08 -3.28
CA TYR A 46 4.27 1.88 -4.11
C TYR A 46 5.62 1.80 -4.83
N SER A 47 6.12 2.92 -5.38
CA SER A 47 7.45 2.97 -5.98
C SER A 47 8.54 2.63 -4.97
N ARG A 48 8.46 3.20 -3.76
CA ARG A 48 9.40 2.91 -2.66
C ARG A 48 9.34 1.45 -2.21
N ALA A 49 8.14 0.89 -2.06
CA ALA A 49 7.94 -0.52 -1.72
C ALA A 49 8.55 -1.44 -2.77
N ASN A 50 8.36 -1.15 -4.06
CA ASN A 50 8.96 -1.91 -5.15
C ASN A 50 10.50 -1.82 -5.15
N GLY A 51 11.06 -0.64 -4.88
CA GLY A 51 12.51 -0.48 -4.68
C GLY A 51 13.05 -1.36 -3.55
N LEU A 52 12.36 -1.40 -2.41
CA LEU A 52 12.71 -2.27 -1.28
C LEU A 52 12.58 -3.76 -1.63
N ARG A 53 11.53 -4.17 -2.36
CA ARG A 53 11.36 -5.55 -2.85
C ARG A 53 12.51 -5.97 -3.76
N ILE A 54 12.98 -5.09 -4.64
CA ILE A 54 14.14 -5.37 -5.51
C ILE A 54 15.40 -5.59 -4.67
N GLU A 55 15.66 -4.73 -3.68
CA GLU A 55 16.83 -4.89 -2.79
C GLU A 55 16.74 -6.15 -1.92
N ALA A 56 15.52 -6.51 -1.46
CA ALA A 56 15.27 -7.76 -0.76
C ALA A 56 15.60 -8.98 -1.64
N SER A 57 15.13 -8.99 -2.90
CA SER A 57 15.41 -10.06 -3.86
C SER A 57 16.90 -10.18 -4.17
N LYS A 58 17.63 -9.07 -4.31
CA LYS A 58 19.10 -9.08 -4.48
C LYS A 58 19.80 -9.71 -3.28
N ALA A 59 19.41 -9.34 -2.06
CA ALA A 59 19.98 -9.91 -0.84
C ALA A 59 19.64 -11.40 -0.69
N SER A 60 18.41 -11.80 -1.02
CA SER A 60 18.00 -13.22 -1.03
C SER A 60 18.83 -14.03 -2.01
N ALA A 61 18.96 -13.57 -3.27
CA ALA A 61 19.77 -14.25 -4.26
C ALA A 61 21.24 -14.38 -3.83
N ARG A 62 21.78 -13.35 -3.17
CA ARG A 62 23.12 -13.41 -2.60
C ARG A 62 23.21 -14.44 -1.48
N ALA A 63 22.22 -14.54 -0.60
CA ALA A 63 22.14 -15.57 0.42
C ALA A 63 22.11 -16.98 -0.20
N ASP A 64 21.30 -17.19 -1.24
CA ASP A 64 21.21 -18.47 -1.95
C ASP A 64 22.54 -18.89 -2.59
N ILE A 65 23.26 -17.95 -3.24
CA ILE A 65 24.59 -18.20 -3.79
C ILE A 65 25.58 -18.59 -2.69
N LEU A 66 25.54 -17.87 -1.56
CA LEU A 66 26.43 -18.10 -0.44
C LEU A 66 26.17 -19.47 0.22
N GLU A 67 24.91 -19.87 0.35
CA GLU A 67 24.50 -21.20 0.81
C GLU A 67 24.96 -22.30 -0.15
N ALA A 68 24.81 -22.10 -1.46
CA ALA A 68 25.30 -23.04 -2.46
C ALA A 68 26.83 -23.20 -2.42
N VAL A 69 27.58 -22.12 -2.18
CA VAL A 69 29.04 -22.18 -1.97
C VAL A 69 29.38 -23.00 -0.73
N ASP A 70 28.69 -22.79 0.39
CA ASP A 70 28.90 -23.61 1.59
C ASP A 70 28.60 -25.08 1.34
N LEU A 71 27.50 -25.38 0.64
CA LEU A 71 27.10 -26.75 0.30
C LEU A 71 28.16 -27.44 -0.55
N ALA A 72 28.73 -26.74 -1.54
CA ALA A 72 29.79 -27.29 -2.38
C ALA A 72 31.06 -27.60 -1.58
N ILE A 73 31.50 -26.70 -0.70
CA ILE A 73 32.69 -26.92 0.15
C ILE A 73 32.41 -28.03 1.17
N PHE A 74 31.21 -28.07 1.76
CA PHE A 74 30.79 -29.10 2.71
C PHE A 74 30.69 -30.48 2.07
N SER A 75 30.17 -30.59 0.84
CA SER A 75 30.15 -31.85 0.09
C SER A 75 31.57 -32.38 -0.12
N GLY A 76 32.51 -31.51 -0.53
CA GLY A 76 33.92 -31.89 -0.67
C GLY A 76 34.55 -32.33 0.65
N TRP A 77 34.19 -31.67 1.76
CA TRP A 77 34.62 -32.09 3.09
C TRP A 77 34.05 -33.47 3.48
N LEU A 78 32.77 -33.73 3.21
CA LEU A 78 32.12 -35.03 3.46
C LEU A 78 32.77 -36.16 2.65
N ASP A 79 33.07 -35.93 1.37
CA ASP A 79 33.75 -36.91 0.53
C ASP A 79 35.16 -37.21 1.07
N ALA A 80 35.90 -36.18 1.47
CA ALA A 80 37.22 -36.34 2.10
C ALA A 80 37.14 -37.13 3.42
N LYS A 81 36.11 -36.86 4.24
CA LYS A 81 35.84 -37.56 5.50
C LYS A 81 35.55 -39.04 5.26
N ALA A 82 34.67 -39.34 4.30
CA ALA A 82 34.31 -40.71 3.94
C ALA A 82 35.52 -41.48 3.38
N ALA A 83 36.43 -40.80 2.67
CA ALA A 83 37.67 -41.38 2.14
C ALA A 83 38.83 -41.44 3.15
N GLY A 84 38.66 -40.95 4.39
CA GLY A 84 39.70 -40.90 5.42
C GLY A 84 40.87 -39.95 5.10
N GLN A 85 40.64 -38.92 4.28
CA GLN A 85 41.67 -38.00 3.80
C GLN A 85 41.80 -36.76 4.69
N THR A 86 42.39 -36.91 5.88
CA THR A 86 42.43 -35.84 6.91
C THR A 86 43.04 -34.53 6.42
N LYS A 87 44.11 -34.58 5.60
CA LYS A 87 44.70 -33.35 5.02
C LYS A 87 43.74 -32.59 4.10
N LEU A 88 42.86 -33.33 3.41
CA LEU A 88 41.85 -32.74 2.53
C LEU A 88 40.64 -32.24 3.33
N GLU A 89 40.26 -32.92 4.41
CA GLU A 89 39.28 -32.41 5.39
C GLU A 89 39.72 -31.05 5.95
N ASP A 90 40.96 -30.94 6.46
CA ASP A 90 41.50 -29.69 7.00
C ASP A 90 41.54 -28.58 5.94
N PHE A 91 41.85 -28.94 4.69
CA PHE A 91 41.86 -28.02 3.55
C PHE A 91 40.47 -27.43 3.25
N TYR A 92 39.41 -28.24 3.29
CA TYR A 92 38.04 -27.76 3.11
C TYR A 92 37.55 -26.98 4.32
N TYR A 93 37.81 -27.47 5.54
CA TYR A 93 37.43 -26.78 6.78
C TYR A 93 38.03 -25.38 6.86
N ALA A 94 39.30 -25.21 6.44
CA ALA A 94 39.96 -23.92 6.37
C ALA A 94 39.23 -22.89 5.48
N ARG A 95 38.45 -23.34 4.50
CA ARG A 95 37.72 -22.51 3.51
C ARG A 95 36.26 -22.25 3.88
N PHE A 96 35.74 -22.90 4.91
CA PHE A 96 34.41 -22.57 5.42
C PHE A 96 34.35 -21.10 5.82
N ARG A 97 33.30 -20.43 5.35
CA ARG A 97 33.00 -19.05 5.72
C ARG A 97 32.74 -19.00 7.24
N PRO A 98 33.04 -17.89 7.93
CA PRO A 98 32.90 -17.80 9.39
C PRO A 98 31.51 -18.19 9.91
N GLU A 99 30.47 -17.78 9.19
CA GLU A 99 29.07 -18.08 9.53
C GLU A 99 28.80 -19.58 9.45
N PHE A 100 29.22 -20.23 8.37
CA PHE A 100 29.09 -21.68 8.20
C PHE A 100 29.94 -22.45 9.19
N ARG A 101 31.18 -22.01 9.46
CA ARG A 101 32.10 -22.69 10.38
C ARG A 101 31.52 -22.76 11.80
N THR A 102 30.80 -21.72 12.23
CA THR A 102 30.11 -21.70 13.53
C THR A 102 29.02 -22.78 13.59
N ALA A 103 28.17 -22.84 12.57
CA ALA A 103 27.12 -23.85 12.46
C ALA A 103 27.68 -25.28 12.32
N PHE A 104 28.72 -25.43 11.51
CA PHE A 104 29.43 -26.69 11.30
C PHE A 104 30.02 -27.21 12.61
N LYS A 105 30.70 -26.35 13.38
CA LYS A 105 31.28 -26.76 14.67
C LYS A 105 30.20 -27.20 15.66
N ALA A 106 29.11 -26.44 15.77
CA ALA A 106 27.99 -26.81 16.63
C ALA A 106 27.34 -28.14 16.21
N TRP A 107 27.28 -28.40 14.90
CA TRP A 107 26.77 -29.66 14.35
C TRP A 107 27.73 -30.83 14.61
N ASP A 108 29.03 -30.65 14.37
CA ASP A 108 30.06 -31.67 14.58
C ASP A 108 30.20 -32.04 16.07
N ASP A 109 30.05 -31.05 16.97
CA ASP A 109 30.02 -31.25 18.43
C ASP A 109 28.85 -32.20 18.87
N LEU A 110 27.81 -32.39 18.03
CA LEU A 110 26.71 -33.35 18.28
C LEU A 110 27.01 -34.79 17.81
N HIS A 111 28.21 -35.02 17.27
CA HIS A 111 28.68 -36.32 16.78
C HIS A 111 27.71 -37.00 15.78
N PRO A 112 27.35 -36.33 14.67
CA PRO A 112 26.28 -36.73 13.76
C PRO A 112 26.53 -38.06 13.04
N LEU A 113 27.78 -38.53 13.00
CA LEU A 113 28.14 -39.82 12.40
C LEU A 113 27.85 -41.03 13.32
N THR A 114 27.68 -40.79 14.63
CA THR A 114 27.40 -41.84 15.62
C THR A 114 26.10 -41.61 16.39
N ASN A 115 25.56 -40.38 16.33
CA ASN A 115 24.31 -39.99 16.96
C ASN A 115 23.19 -39.84 15.93
N PRO A 116 22.22 -40.77 15.86
CA PRO A 116 21.11 -40.71 14.91
C PRO A 116 20.12 -39.58 15.17
N ASP A 117 20.11 -39.00 16.38
CA ASP A 117 19.25 -37.86 16.74
C ASP A 117 19.86 -36.50 16.34
N ALA A 118 21.10 -36.49 15.83
CA ALA A 118 21.75 -35.26 15.40
C ALA A 118 21.08 -34.70 14.12
N PRO A 119 21.05 -33.38 13.94
CA PRO A 119 20.54 -32.76 12.73
C PRO A 119 21.26 -33.27 11.47
N GLN A 120 20.54 -33.34 10.35
CA GLN A 120 21.06 -33.92 9.10
C GLN A 120 22.28 -33.19 8.51
N GLY A 121 22.50 -31.94 8.90
CA GLY A 121 23.67 -31.18 8.49
C GLY A 121 23.74 -29.80 9.15
N PRO A 122 24.85 -29.07 8.95
CA PRO A 122 25.03 -27.73 9.50
C PRO A 122 23.98 -26.72 9.02
N PHE A 123 23.40 -26.92 7.83
CA PHE A 123 22.44 -26.00 7.20
C PHE A 123 21.10 -25.89 7.94
N VAL A 124 20.73 -26.91 8.72
CA VAL A 124 19.49 -26.92 9.52
C VAL A 124 19.73 -26.47 10.97
N MET A 125 20.96 -26.13 11.32
CA MET A 125 21.32 -25.64 12.64
C MET A 125 20.81 -24.21 12.83
N LYS A 126 20.43 -23.86 14.07
CA LYS A 126 19.97 -22.50 14.41
C LYS A 126 21.09 -21.46 14.28
N GLU A 127 22.33 -21.92 14.41
CA GLU A 127 23.57 -21.19 14.28
C GLU A 127 23.85 -20.79 12.82
N TYR A 128 23.27 -21.50 11.84
CA TYR A 128 23.43 -21.16 10.44
C TYR A 128 22.58 -19.95 10.07
N LYS A 129 23.18 -18.77 10.17
CA LYS A 129 22.55 -17.49 9.83
C LYS A 129 23.38 -16.75 8.81
N LEU A 130 22.77 -16.50 7.66
CA LEU A 130 23.36 -15.68 6.62
C LEU A 130 22.93 -14.21 6.82
N PRO A 131 23.87 -13.27 7.01
CA PRO A 131 23.55 -11.85 7.13
C PRO A 131 22.71 -11.33 5.96
N GLU A 132 22.95 -11.83 4.75
CA GLU A 132 22.18 -11.46 3.55
C GLU A 132 20.74 -11.98 3.59
N ARG A 133 20.46 -13.14 4.21
CA ARG A 133 19.09 -13.61 4.41
C ARG A 133 18.34 -12.71 5.38
N VAL A 134 18.96 -12.39 6.52
CA VAL A 134 18.38 -11.47 7.52
C VAL A 134 18.11 -10.09 6.91
N LYS A 135 19.03 -9.60 6.07
CA LYS A 135 18.86 -8.35 5.34
C LYS A 135 17.69 -8.44 4.35
N ALA A 136 17.57 -9.53 3.60
CA ALA A 136 16.46 -9.76 2.67
C ALA A 136 15.11 -9.71 3.40
N ASP A 137 14.98 -10.45 4.50
CA ASP A 137 13.75 -10.52 5.30
C ASP A 137 13.39 -9.15 5.89
N THR A 138 14.39 -8.41 6.38
CA THR A 138 14.20 -7.06 6.91
C THR A 138 13.72 -6.08 5.83
N LEU A 139 14.30 -6.15 4.63
CA LEU A 139 13.90 -5.30 3.50
C LEU A 139 12.51 -5.66 2.99
N ALA A 140 12.18 -6.95 2.93
CA ALA A 140 10.85 -7.42 2.56
C ALA A 140 9.78 -6.93 3.55
N ALA A 141 10.03 -7.05 4.85
CA ALA A 141 9.12 -6.53 5.88
C ALA A 141 8.92 -5.00 5.79
N LYS A 142 10.00 -4.26 5.52
CA LYS A 142 9.91 -2.80 5.28
C LYS A 142 9.12 -2.48 4.02
N ALA A 143 9.31 -3.25 2.95
CA ALA A 143 8.57 -3.06 1.72
C ALA A 143 7.06 -3.24 1.93
N GLU A 144 6.68 -4.25 2.71
CA GLU A 144 5.28 -4.51 3.01
C GLU A 144 4.65 -3.39 3.84
N ALA A 145 5.33 -2.93 4.89
CA ALA A 145 4.83 -1.81 5.69
C ALA A 145 4.62 -0.52 4.87
N VAL A 146 5.52 -0.25 3.91
CA VAL A 146 5.39 0.90 3.00
C VAL A 146 4.28 0.69 1.98
N PHE A 147 4.13 -0.54 1.46
CA PHE A 147 3.03 -0.89 0.56
C PHE A 147 1.67 -0.73 1.23
N GLU A 148 1.52 -1.21 2.47
CA GLU A 148 0.30 -1.02 3.25
C GLU A 148 -0.01 0.45 3.51
N GLN A 149 1.01 1.29 3.69
CA GLN A 149 0.79 2.74 3.76
C GLN A 149 0.24 3.28 2.44
N GLY A 150 0.84 2.91 1.31
CA GLY A 150 0.32 3.27 -0.02
C GLY A 150 -1.12 2.79 -0.25
N GLN A 151 -1.50 1.64 0.29
CA GLN A 151 -2.88 1.15 0.22
C GLN A 151 -3.84 2.02 1.05
N ARG A 152 -3.43 2.44 2.26
CA ARG A 152 -4.24 3.38 3.06
C ARG A 152 -4.41 4.73 2.34
N ASP A 153 -3.35 5.20 1.70
CA ASP A 153 -3.37 6.44 0.90
C ASP A 153 -4.33 6.31 -0.29
N ASN A 154 -4.30 5.17 -1.00
CA ASN A 154 -5.25 4.82 -2.08
C ASN A 154 -6.69 4.87 -1.57
N ASP A 155 -6.97 4.20 -0.45
CA ASP A 155 -8.32 4.10 0.09
C ASP A 155 -8.90 5.48 0.43
N ILE A 156 -8.07 6.40 0.92
CA ILE A 156 -8.48 7.79 1.16
C ILE A 156 -8.80 8.50 -0.17
N GLY A 157 -7.92 8.36 -1.18
CA GLY A 157 -8.12 8.92 -2.52
C GLY A 157 -9.43 8.42 -3.16
N ASP A 158 -9.70 7.13 -3.07
CA ASP A 158 -10.92 6.49 -3.59
C ASP A 158 -12.19 7.05 -2.92
N ILE A 159 -12.14 7.35 -1.61
CA ILE A 159 -13.29 7.96 -0.94
C ILE A 159 -13.51 9.41 -1.42
N TYR A 160 -12.46 10.16 -1.73
CA TYR A 160 -12.62 11.47 -2.39
C TYR A 160 -13.23 11.36 -3.79
N VAL A 161 -12.82 10.37 -4.59
CA VAL A 161 -13.44 10.08 -5.90
C VAL A 161 -14.92 9.74 -5.73
N GLN A 162 -15.27 8.91 -4.74
CA GLN A 162 -16.65 8.60 -4.40
C GLN A 162 -17.45 9.86 -4.04
N ALA A 163 -16.89 10.76 -3.24
CA ALA A 163 -17.53 12.03 -2.88
C ALA A 163 -17.80 12.89 -4.13
N THR A 164 -16.85 12.97 -5.06
CA THR A 164 -17.02 13.65 -6.36
C THR A 164 -18.23 13.10 -7.13
N VAL A 165 -18.42 11.78 -7.19
CA VAL A 165 -19.58 11.16 -7.89
C VAL A 165 -20.92 11.52 -7.21
N ILE A 166 -20.94 11.53 -5.88
CA ILE A 166 -22.13 11.93 -5.11
C ILE A 166 -22.48 13.40 -5.38
N LEU A 167 -21.47 14.28 -5.37
CA LEU A 167 -21.65 15.71 -5.61
C LEU A 167 -22.04 15.99 -7.07
N ALA A 168 -21.50 15.24 -8.03
CA ALA A 168 -21.93 15.31 -9.43
C ALA A 168 -23.41 14.93 -9.59
N SER A 169 -23.88 13.93 -8.83
CA SER A 169 -25.31 13.58 -8.79
C SER A 169 -26.15 14.73 -8.21
N ALA A 170 -25.66 15.40 -7.16
CA ALA A 170 -26.32 16.58 -6.60
C ALA A 170 -26.43 17.73 -7.62
N LEU A 171 -25.34 17.99 -8.37
CA LEU A 171 -25.29 18.98 -9.44
C LEU A 171 -26.29 18.63 -10.56
N PHE A 172 -26.32 17.37 -10.98
CA PHE A 172 -27.24 16.89 -12.01
C PHE A 172 -28.71 17.09 -11.62
N PHE A 173 -29.10 16.62 -10.43
CA PHE A 173 -30.48 16.76 -9.97
C PHE A 173 -30.87 18.23 -9.75
N GLY A 174 -29.97 19.06 -9.21
CA GLY A 174 -30.23 20.48 -9.00
C GLY A 174 -30.33 21.27 -10.31
N GLY A 175 -29.57 20.89 -11.34
CA GLY A 175 -29.64 21.46 -12.68
C GLY A 175 -30.93 21.08 -13.40
N ILE A 176 -31.25 19.78 -13.49
CA ILE A 176 -32.41 19.30 -14.25
C ILE A 176 -33.73 19.71 -13.58
N CYS A 177 -33.76 19.86 -12.25
CA CYS A 177 -34.90 20.35 -11.49
C CYS A 177 -35.47 21.67 -12.06
N GLN A 178 -34.63 22.56 -12.57
CA GLN A 178 -35.02 23.88 -13.10
C GLN A 178 -35.83 23.80 -14.41
N THR A 179 -35.77 22.65 -15.10
CA THR A 179 -36.46 22.46 -16.39
C THR A 179 -37.91 22.00 -16.23
N PHE A 180 -38.29 21.47 -15.07
CA PHE A 180 -39.61 20.86 -14.86
C PHE A 180 -40.63 21.87 -14.32
N LYS A 181 -41.74 22.02 -15.05
CA LYS A 181 -42.86 22.89 -14.65
C LYS A 181 -43.78 22.27 -13.59
N LYS A 182 -43.71 20.95 -13.38
CA LYS A 182 -44.58 20.25 -12.42
C LYS A 182 -43.98 20.35 -11.00
N PRO A 183 -44.65 21.02 -10.05
CA PRO A 183 -44.07 21.37 -8.75
C PRO A 183 -43.70 20.16 -7.90
N ARG A 184 -44.47 19.06 -7.99
CA ARG A 184 -44.13 17.80 -7.29
C ARG A 184 -42.81 17.19 -7.78
N VAL A 185 -42.57 17.19 -9.09
CA VAL A 185 -41.35 16.62 -9.68
C VAL A 185 -40.15 17.52 -9.37
N ARG A 186 -40.34 18.85 -9.50
CA ARG A 186 -39.34 19.85 -9.12
C ARG A 186 -38.93 19.69 -7.64
N MET A 187 -39.89 19.61 -6.73
CA MET A 187 -39.62 19.42 -5.29
C MET A 187 -38.85 18.11 -5.00
N SER A 188 -39.24 16.98 -5.60
CA SER A 188 -38.53 15.71 -5.41
C SER A 188 -37.08 15.77 -5.87
N LEU A 189 -36.81 16.37 -7.04
CA LEU A 189 -35.46 16.52 -7.57
C LEU A 189 -34.61 17.50 -6.74
N ALA A 190 -35.23 18.59 -6.25
CA ALA A 190 -34.57 19.53 -5.35
C ALA A 190 -34.14 18.85 -4.04
N LEU A 191 -35.01 18.04 -3.43
CA LEU A 191 -34.69 17.27 -2.22
C LEU A 191 -33.57 16.26 -2.45
N LEU A 192 -33.57 15.55 -3.59
CA LEU A 192 -32.49 14.63 -3.96
C LEU A 192 -31.16 15.38 -4.13
N SER A 193 -31.17 16.54 -4.80
CA SER A 193 -29.99 17.38 -4.96
C SER A 193 -29.42 17.84 -3.62
N VAL A 194 -30.25 18.42 -2.76
CA VAL A 194 -29.83 18.92 -1.45
C VAL A 194 -29.34 17.79 -0.55
N GLY A 195 -30.05 16.65 -0.52
CA GLY A 195 -29.67 15.48 0.26
C GLY A 195 -28.32 14.90 -0.18
N ALA A 196 -28.11 14.73 -1.48
CA ALA A 196 -26.83 14.26 -2.03
C ALA A 196 -25.70 15.28 -1.77
N CYS A 197 -25.97 16.59 -1.89
CA CYS A 197 -25.00 17.64 -1.59
C CYS A 197 -24.55 17.58 -0.13
N ILE A 198 -25.49 17.57 0.81
CA ILE A 198 -25.19 17.48 2.25
C ILE A 198 -24.38 16.22 2.56
N PHE A 199 -24.80 15.07 2.04
CA PHE A 199 -24.10 13.82 2.26
C PHE A 199 -22.67 13.85 1.70
N GLY A 200 -22.49 14.32 0.46
CA GLY A 200 -21.18 14.48 -0.17
C GLY A 200 -20.26 15.42 0.61
N VAL A 201 -20.77 16.58 1.02
CA VAL A 201 -20.03 17.57 1.81
C VAL A 201 -19.58 17.00 3.16
N ILE A 202 -20.49 16.33 3.89
CA ILE A 202 -20.15 15.70 5.17
C ILE A 202 -19.04 14.66 4.96
N ARG A 203 -19.17 13.81 3.94
CA ARG A 203 -18.13 12.80 3.63
C ARG A 203 -16.79 13.47 3.36
N THR A 204 -16.73 14.46 2.46
CA THR A 204 -15.50 15.19 2.13
C THR A 204 -14.86 15.86 3.35
N LEU A 205 -15.65 16.47 4.23
CA LEU A 205 -15.14 17.18 5.42
C LEU A 205 -14.65 16.25 6.53
N THR A 206 -15.10 15.00 6.56
CA THR A 206 -14.63 14.00 7.54
C THR A 206 -13.33 13.29 7.15
N LEU A 207 -12.88 13.46 5.90
CA LEU A 207 -11.69 12.80 5.38
C LEU A 207 -10.40 13.54 5.76
N PRO A 208 -9.29 12.82 5.94
CA PRO A 208 -7.99 13.44 6.11
C PRO A 208 -7.59 14.14 4.80
N ALA A 209 -7.35 15.45 4.89
CA ALA A 209 -6.92 16.28 3.77
C ALA A 209 -5.42 16.52 3.84
N ILE A 210 -4.74 16.41 2.70
CA ILE A 210 -3.35 16.84 2.56
C ILE A 210 -3.38 18.38 2.44
N PRO A 211 -2.70 19.11 3.35
CA PRO A 211 -2.71 20.57 3.31
C PRO A 211 -2.06 21.06 2.01
N PRO A 212 -2.66 22.07 1.34
CA PRO A 212 -2.10 22.61 0.11
C PRO A 212 -0.77 23.30 0.41
N GLN A 213 0.31 22.74 -0.11
CA GLN A 213 1.68 23.23 0.15
C GLN A 213 1.98 24.53 -0.63
N VAL A 214 1.15 24.89 -1.64
CA VAL A 214 1.43 25.95 -2.62
C VAL A 214 0.28 26.96 -2.83
N MET A 215 -0.92 26.76 -2.26
CA MET A 215 -2.04 27.70 -2.51
C MET A 215 -1.82 29.13 -1.98
N TRP A 216 -0.88 29.33 -1.05
CA TRP A 216 -0.54 30.66 -0.52
C TRP A 216 0.43 31.46 -1.41
N GLY A 217 0.99 30.86 -2.47
CA GLY A 217 1.88 31.57 -3.41
C GLY A 217 1.15 32.24 -4.58
N PHE A 218 -0.11 31.88 -4.84
CA PHE A 218 -0.91 32.44 -5.94
C PHE A 218 -1.72 33.68 -5.56
N PHE A 219 -1.84 33.99 -4.27
CA PHE A 219 -2.54 35.17 -3.74
C PHE A 219 -1.60 36.20 -3.09
N GLY A 220 -0.29 36.11 -3.37
CA GLY A 220 0.75 37.02 -2.87
C GLY A 220 1.26 37.97 -3.95
#